data_AF-A0A530QM38-F1
#
_entry.id   AF-A0A530QM38-F1
#
_cell.length_a   1.000
_cell.length_b   1.000
_cell.length_c   1.000
_cell.angle_alpha   90.00
_cell.angle_beta   90.00
_cell.angle_gamma   90.00
#
_symmetry.space_group_name_H-M   'P 1'
#
loop_
_entity.id
_entity.type
_entity.pdbx_description
1 polymer ?
#
loop_
_entity_poly.entity_id
_entity_poly.type
_entity_poly.pdbx_seq_one_letter_code
_entity_poly.pdbx_strand_id
1 'polypeptide(L)'
;VEESKTTETVLDVVEGMQFDRGFLSPYFVTDPEKMEAVLEDALVLIVEKKIASLNDLIKLLEAVAKSGSPLLVVAEEVEGEALATLIVNQIRGTFKNCAVKAPGFGDRRKAMLQDIAVLTGAQVISEDIGLKLENVTMAQLGRT
;
A
#
# COMPACT_ATOMS: atom_id res chain seq x y z
N VAL A 1 -14.03 41.34 28.10
CA VAL A 1 -13.06 41.93 27.15
C VAL A 1 -11.84 41.02 27.20
N GLU A 2 -11.92 39.85 26.58
CA GLU A 2 -11.64 39.55 25.16
C GLU A 2 -10.14 39.39 24.89
N GLU A 3 -9.69 38.13 24.83
CA GLU A 3 -8.63 37.71 23.91
C GLU A 3 -9.07 36.38 23.29
N SER A 4 -9.74 36.51 22.15
CA SER A 4 -10.10 35.42 21.26
C SER A 4 -8.81 34.76 20.76
N LYS A 5 -8.57 33.52 21.20
CA LYS A 5 -7.60 32.64 20.53
C LYS A 5 -8.12 32.40 19.13
N THR A 6 -7.44 32.99 18.16
CA THR A 6 -7.62 32.76 16.73
C THR A 6 -7.75 31.26 16.45
N THR A 7 -8.90 30.87 15.92
CA THR A 7 -9.13 29.55 15.35
C THR A 7 -8.37 29.51 14.03
N GLU A 8 -7.08 29.15 14.08
CA GLU A 8 -6.30 28.94 12.85
C GLU A 8 -6.94 27.80 12.07
N THR A 9 -7.54 28.14 10.94
CA THR A 9 -8.09 27.17 10.00
C THR A 9 -6.94 26.78 9.07
N VAL A 10 -6.33 25.62 9.30
CA VAL A 10 -5.33 25.05 8.38
C VAL A 10 -6.09 24.48 7.19
N LEU A 11 -5.84 25.03 6.00
CA LEU A 11 -6.40 24.54 4.75
C LEU A 11 -5.33 23.72 4.04
N ASP A 12 -5.29 22.42 4.30
CA ASP A 12 -4.40 21.50 3.59
C ASP A 12 -5.01 21.13 2.25
N VAL A 13 -4.44 21.65 1.17
CA VAL A 13 -4.80 21.23 -0.19
C VAL A 13 -4.04 19.96 -0.49
N VAL A 14 -4.76 18.84 -0.60
CA VAL A 14 -4.18 17.54 -0.96
C VAL A 14 -4.29 17.38 -2.47
N GLU A 15 -3.15 17.38 -3.16
CA GLU A 15 -3.07 16.87 -4.52
C GLU A 15 -3.02 15.33 -4.45
N GLY A 16 -4.05 14.66 -4.95
CA GLY A 16 -4.15 13.19 -4.95
C GLY A 16 -5.15 12.64 -3.92
N MET A 17 -4.92 11.40 -3.48
CA MET A 17 -5.80 10.70 -2.54
C MET A 17 -5.06 10.43 -1.22
N GLN A 18 -5.71 10.76 -0.11
CA GLN A 18 -5.21 10.52 1.24
C GLN A 18 -6.21 9.66 2.03
N PHE A 19 -5.70 8.77 2.87
CA PHE A 19 -6.49 7.98 3.80
C PHE A 19 -5.74 7.72 5.12
N ASP A 20 -6.48 7.55 6.22
CA ASP A 20 -5.93 7.47 7.58
C ASP A 20 -5.37 6.09 7.93
N ARG A 21 -4.32 5.65 7.22
CA ARG A 21 -3.59 4.40 7.50
C ARG A 21 -2.09 4.61 7.32
N GLY A 22 -1.33 4.29 8.37
CA GLY A 22 0.13 4.29 8.33
C GLY A 22 0.72 2.97 7.82
N PHE A 23 2.04 2.96 7.65
CA PHE A 23 2.81 1.76 7.34
C PHE A 23 2.72 0.71 8.46
N LEU A 24 2.71 -0.56 8.08
CA LEU A 24 2.60 -1.69 9.00
C LEU A 24 3.86 -1.95 9.83
N SER A 25 5.01 -1.41 9.40
CA SER A 25 6.28 -1.61 10.06
C SER A 25 7.19 -0.39 9.88
N PRO A 26 7.90 0.06 10.95
CA PRO A 26 8.86 1.16 10.83
C PRO A 26 10.04 0.83 9.93
N TYR A 27 10.26 -0.45 9.59
CA TYR A 27 11.30 -0.82 8.62
C TYR A 27 11.01 -0.31 7.20
N PHE A 28 9.77 0.09 6.89
CA PHE A 28 9.43 0.70 5.60
C PHE A 28 9.81 2.18 5.47
N VAL A 29 10.26 2.82 6.56
CA VAL A 29 10.71 4.22 6.54
C VAL A 29 11.88 4.38 5.57
N THR A 30 11.76 5.36 4.67
CA THR A 30 12.81 5.74 3.72
C THR A 30 13.36 7.14 4.01
N ASP A 31 12.62 7.98 4.72
CA ASP A 31 13.06 9.26 5.27
C ASP A 31 13.01 9.16 6.81
N PRO A 32 14.15 8.84 7.48
CA PRO A 32 14.21 8.69 8.92
C PRO A 32 14.04 10.01 9.69
N GLU A 33 14.31 11.16 9.08
CA GLU A 33 14.16 12.46 9.75
C GLU A 33 12.69 12.82 9.93
N LYS A 34 11.89 12.54 8.90
CA LYS A 34 10.44 12.77 8.92
C LYS A 34 9.63 11.57 9.41
N MET A 35 10.26 10.41 9.53
CA MET A 35 9.59 9.13 9.81
C MET A 35 8.55 8.78 8.73
N GLU A 36 8.92 8.95 7.47
CA GLU A 36 8.05 8.75 6.30
C GLU A 36 8.55 7.61 5.39
N ALA A 37 7.60 6.94 4.74
CA ALA A 37 7.87 6.00 3.66
C ALA A 37 7.49 6.67 2.33
N VAL A 38 8.50 7.09 1.57
CA VAL A 38 8.39 7.80 0.30
C VAL A 38 8.76 6.85 -0.83
N LEU A 39 7.80 6.57 -1.70
CA LEU A 39 7.97 5.73 -2.89
C LEU A 39 7.71 6.59 -4.13
N GLU A 40 8.66 6.62 -5.07
CA GLU A 40 8.54 7.34 -6.35
C GLU A 40 8.20 6.35 -7.45
N ASP A 41 7.27 6.71 -8.37
CA ASP A 41 6.85 5.85 -9.48
C ASP A 41 6.45 4.42 -9.06
N ALA A 42 5.77 4.30 -7.92
CA ALA A 42 5.53 3.01 -7.29
C ALA A 42 4.46 2.20 -8.04
N LEU A 43 4.67 0.88 -8.07
CA LEU A 43 3.63 -0.08 -8.38
C LEU A 43 2.67 -0.20 -7.21
N VAL A 44 1.38 -0.33 -7.48
CA VAL A 44 0.33 -0.42 -6.45
C VAL A 44 -0.37 -1.77 -6.53
N LEU A 45 -0.18 -2.62 -5.53
CA LEU A 45 -0.91 -3.87 -5.33
C LEU A 45 -2.09 -3.63 -4.39
N ILE A 46 -3.30 -3.98 -4.83
CA ILE A 46 -4.53 -3.79 -4.04
C ILE A 46 -5.19 -5.15 -3.84
N VAL A 47 -5.29 -5.60 -2.58
CA VAL A 47 -5.86 -6.90 -2.23
C VAL A 47 -7.00 -6.72 -1.24
N GLU A 48 -8.15 -7.33 -1.51
CA GLU A 48 -9.32 -7.17 -0.64
C GLU A 48 -9.15 -7.88 0.71
N LYS A 49 -8.43 -9.01 0.70
CA LYS A 49 -8.23 -9.90 1.84
C LYS A 49 -6.86 -9.73 2.48
N LYS A 50 -6.70 -10.43 3.60
CA LYS A 50 -5.45 -10.60 4.33
C LYS A 50 -4.40 -11.38 3.53
N ILE A 51 -3.14 -10.95 3.64
CA ILE A 51 -1.97 -11.59 3.04
C ILE A 51 -1.05 -12.08 4.17
N ALA A 52 -0.89 -13.40 4.29
CA ALA A 52 -0.05 -14.00 5.34
C ALA A 52 1.08 -14.88 4.78
N SER A 53 0.82 -15.57 3.67
CA SER A 53 1.72 -16.57 3.07
C SER A 53 2.65 -15.92 2.04
N LEU A 54 3.94 -16.26 2.10
CA LEU A 54 4.89 -15.87 1.06
C LEU A 54 4.56 -16.52 -0.30
N ASN A 55 4.02 -17.75 -0.29
CA ASN A 55 3.72 -18.49 -1.52
C ASN A 55 2.74 -17.73 -2.43
N ASP A 56 1.86 -16.93 -1.84
CA ASP A 56 0.88 -16.14 -2.60
C ASP A 56 1.54 -14.98 -3.34
N LEU A 57 2.68 -14.48 -2.84
CA LEU A 57 3.36 -13.29 -3.36
C LEU A 57 4.62 -13.62 -4.16
N ILE A 58 5.17 -14.83 -4.05
CA ILE A 58 6.53 -15.14 -4.54
C ILE A 58 6.76 -14.73 -5.99
N LYS A 59 5.86 -15.13 -6.91
CA LYS A 59 5.98 -14.81 -8.35
C LYS A 59 5.91 -13.30 -8.61
N LEU A 60 5.05 -12.60 -7.87
CA LEU A 60 4.88 -11.16 -8.02
C LEU A 60 6.12 -10.42 -7.50
N LEU A 61 6.64 -10.79 -6.34
CA LEU A 61 7.83 -10.16 -5.77
C LEU A 61 9.08 -10.40 -6.62
N GLU A 62 9.22 -11.57 -7.24
CA GLU A 62 10.28 -11.82 -8.22
C GLU A 62 10.18 -10.87 -9.43
N ALA A 63 8.97 -10.67 -9.96
CA ALA A 63 8.74 -9.75 -11.08
C ALA A 63 9.01 -8.29 -10.69
N VAL A 64 8.56 -7.86 -9.52
CA VAL A 64 8.81 -6.53 -8.97
C VAL A 64 10.30 -6.30 -8.76
N ALA A 65 11.00 -7.23 -8.10
CA ALA A 65 12.45 -7.14 -7.88
C ALA A 65 13.21 -7.04 -9.20
N LYS A 66 12.81 -7.80 -10.23
CA LYS A 66 13.41 -7.73 -11.57
C LYS A 66 13.14 -6.39 -12.26
N SER A 67 11.99 -5.77 -12.02
CA SER A 67 11.66 -4.45 -12.58
C SER A 67 12.44 -3.31 -11.91
N GLY A 68 12.91 -3.51 -10.67
CA GLY A 68 13.53 -2.47 -9.85
C GLY A 68 12.58 -1.36 -9.38
N SER A 69 11.28 -1.48 -9.66
CA SER A 69 10.27 -0.48 -9.28
C SER A 69 9.85 -0.65 -7.81
N PRO A 70 9.59 0.45 -7.08
CA PRO A 70 9.03 0.36 -5.73
C PRO A 70 7.64 -0.26 -5.71
N LEU A 71 7.24 -0.84 -4.57
CA LEU A 71 5.93 -1.48 -4.41
C LEU A 71 5.18 -0.96 -3.17
N LEU A 72 3.98 -0.41 -3.40
CA LEU A 72 2.98 -0.17 -2.36
C LEU A 72 1.99 -1.33 -2.31
N VAL A 73 1.83 -1.94 -1.14
CA VAL A 73 0.85 -2.99 -0.88
C VAL A 73 -0.27 -2.45 -0.02
N VAL A 74 -1.50 -2.43 -0.55
CA VAL A 74 -2.72 -2.06 0.17
C VAL A 74 -3.58 -3.31 0.32
N ALA A 75 -3.74 -3.79 1.55
CA ALA A 75 -4.51 -5.01 1.83
C ALA A 75 -5.34 -4.88 3.11
N GLU A 76 -6.35 -5.73 3.33
CA GLU A 76 -7.04 -5.78 4.64
C GLU A 76 -6.03 -5.87 5.81
N GLU A 77 -5.06 -6.75 5.66
CA GLU A 77 -3.95 -6.94 6.58
C GLU A 77 -2.79 -7.63 5.86
N VAL A 78 -1.55 -7.30 6.21
CA VAL A 78 -0.35 -8.04 5.78
C VAL A 78 0.37 -8.50 7.03
N GLU A 79 0.62 -9.79 7.16
CA GLU A 79 1.26 -10.38 8.34
C GLU A 79 2.15 -11.58 7.99
N GLY A 80 2.67 -12.25 9.03
CA GLY A 80 3.33 -13.54 8.89
C GLY A 80 4.57 -13.48 8.00
N GLU A 81 4.74 -14.53 7.19
CA GLU A 81 5.88 -14.66 6.27
C GLU A 81 5.86 -13.61 5.16
N ALA A 82 4.67 -13.21 4.70
CA ALA A 82 4.52 -12.16 3.70
C ALA A 82 5.10 -10.83 4.21
N LEU A 83 4.70 -10.38 5.41
CA LEU A 83 5.20 -9.14 6.00
C LEU A 83 6.70 -9.21 6.28
N ALA A 84 7.17 -10.33 6.84
CA ALA A 84 8.60 -10.54 7.12
C ALA A 84 9.44 -10.44 5.83
N THR A 85 8.95 -11.01 4.72
CA THR A 85 9.65 -10.99 3.44
C THR A 85 9.73 -9.59 2.85
N LEU A 86 8.66 -8.79 2.93
CA LEU A 86 8.66 -7.40 2.48
C LEU A 86 9.67 -6.55 3.27
N ILE A 87 9.68 -6.72 4.59
CA ILE A 87 10.65 -6.06 5.48
C ILE A 87 12.08 -6.46 5.13
N VAL A 88 12.36 -7.75 4.93
CA VAL A 88 13.71 -8.22 4.59
C VAL A 88 14.17 -7.66 3.24
N ASN A 89 13.29 -7.56 2.24
CA ASN A 89 13.63 -6.95 0.95
C ASN A 89 13.91 -5.45 1.07
N GLN A 90 13.16 -4.74 1.92
CA GLN A 90 13.41 -3.32 2.23
C GLN A 90 14.79 -3.12 2.89
N ILE A 91 15.11 -3.92 3.92
CA ILE A 91 16.38 -3.85 4.65
C ILE A 91 17.58 -4.20 3.74
N ARG A 92 17.42 -5.19 2.86
CA ARG A 92 18.46 -5.59 1.90
C ARG A 92 18.62 -4.61 0.74
N GLY A 93 17.66 -3.70 0.54
CA GLY A 93 17.64 -2.78 -0.59
C GLY A 93 17.36 -3.47 -1.93
N THR A 94 16.72 -4.64 -1.94
CA THR A 94 16.38 -5.34 -3.19
C THR A 94 15.43 -4.50 -4.04
N PHE A 95 14.39 -3.95 -3.40
CA PHE A 95 13.48 -2.95 -3.95
C PHE A 95 12.82 -2.23 -2.78
N LYS A 96 12.50 -0.94 -2.95
CA LYS A 96 11.77 -0.17 -1.95
C LYS A 96 10.32 -0.65 -1.89
N ASN A 97 9.75 -0.80 -0.70
CA ASN A 97 8.36 -1.15 -0.54
C ASN A 97 7.74 -0.63 0.75
N CYS A 98 6.42 -0.57 0.77
CA CYS A 98 5.62 -0.23 1.94
C CYS A 98 4.32 -1.04 1.92
N ALA A 99 3.93 -1.58 3.07
CA ALA A 99 2.64 -2.23 3.24
C ALA A 99 1.76 -1.43 4.20
N VAL A 100 0.51 -1.19 3.82
CA VAL A 100 -0.50 -0.46 4.59
C VAL A 100 -1.80 -1.26 4.66
N LYS A 101 -2.57 -1.04 5.72
CA LYS A 101 -3.95 -1.56 5.77
C LYS A 101 -4.85 -0.75 4.84
N ALA A 102 -5.81 -1.44 4.23
CA ALA A 102 -6.87 -0.83 3.48
C ALA A 102 -7.70 0.09 4.40
N PRO A 103 -8.18 1.23 3.87
CA PRO A 103 -9.03 2.13 4.62
C PRO A 103 -10.47 1.59 4.73
N GLY A 104 -11.17 1.97 5.81
CA GLY A 104 -12.54 1.50 6.06
C GLY A 104 -12.63 0.05 6.54
N PHE A 105 -13.86 -0.46 6.60
CA PHE A 105 -14.23 -1.82 7.02
C PHE A 105 -15.44 -2.32 6.22
N GLY A 106 -15.62 -3.65 6.11
CA GLY A 106 -16.75 -4.25 5.40
C GLY A 106 -16.92 -3.74 3.97
N ASP A 107 -18.16 -3.47 3.55
CA ASP A 107 -18.47 -2.98 2.20
C ASP A 107 -17.81 -1.62 1.89
N ARG A 108 -17.65 -0.76 2.91
CA ARG A 108 -16.95 0.53 2.75
C ARG A 108 -15.49 0.32 2.38
N ARG A 109 -14.81 -0.70 2.93
CA ARG A 109 -13.44 -1.04 2.54
C ARG A 109 -13.38 -1.47 1.09
N LYS A 110 -14.31 -2.32 0.63
CA LYS A 110 -14.36 -2.76 -0.76
C LYS A 110 -14.54 -1.58 -1.72
N ALA A 111 -15.46 -0.67 -1.39
CA ALA A 111 -15.68 0.55 -2.17
C ALA A 111 -14.41 1.43 -2.23
N MET A 112 -13.76 1.68 -1.10
CA MET A 112 -12.54 2.49 -1.07
C MET A 112 -11.36 1.84 -1.81
N LEU A 113 -11.21 0.51 -1.73
CA LEU A 113 -10.20 -0.21 -2.52
C LEU A 113 -10.46 -0.07 -4.01
N GLN A 114 -11.74 -0.10 -4.43
CA GLN A 114 -12.11 0.14 -5.81
C GLN A 114 -11.80 1.57 -6.25
N ASP A 115 -12.01 2.57 -5.40
CA ASP A 115 -11.66 3.95 -5.70
C ASP A 115 -10.14 4.13 -5.89
N ILE A 116 -9.32 3.55 -5.01
CA ILE A 116 -7.85 3.54 -5.15
C ILE A 116 -7.45 2.84 -6.45
N ALA A 117 -8.09 1.72 -6.79
CA ALA A 117 -7.81 0.98 -8.01
C ALA A 117 -8.11 1.80 -9.26
N VAL A 118 -9.25 2.49 -9.30
CA VAL A 118 -9.62 3.38 -10.42
C VAL A 118 -8.63 4.54 -10.54
N LEU A 119 -8.23 5.16 -9.42
CA LEU A 119 -7.29 6.28 -9.44
C LEU A 119 -5.90 5.89 -9.94
N THR A 120 -5.42 4.70 -9.54
CA THR A 120 -4.06 4.21 -9.86
C THR A 120 -4.03 3.35 -11.13
N GLY A 121 -5.18 3.04 -11.73
CA GLY A 121 -5.29 2.08 -12.83
C GLY A 121 -5.06 0.62 -12.43
N ALA A 122 -5.03 0.30 -11.14
CA ALA A 122 -4.88 -1.07 -10.65
C ALA A 122 -6.16 -1.90 -10.84
N GLN A 123 -6.04 -3.21 -10.70
CA GLN A 123 -7.17 -4.11 -10.50
C GLN A 123 -7.20 -4.58 -9.03
N VAL A 124 -8.37 -4.49 -8.37
CA VAL A 124 -8.54 -5.05 -7.02
C VAL A 124 -8.48 -6.57 -7.10
N ILE A 125 -7.53 -7.16 -6.38
CA ILE A 125 -7.40 -8.62 -6.28
C ILE A 125 -8.37 -9.11 -5.21
N SER A 126 -9.43 -9.77 -5.67
CA SER A 126 -10.47 -10.33 -4.83
C SER A 126 -10.83 -11.75 -5.28
N GLU A 127 -10.91 -12.66 -4.30
CA GLU A 127 -11.35 -14.03 -4.53
C GLU A 127 -12.84 -14.09 -4.90
N ASP A 128 -13.64 -13.08 -4.54
CA ASP A 128 -15.08 -13.03 -4.84
C ASP A 128 -15.33 -12.96 -6.36
N ILE A 129 -14.37 -12.45 -7.13
CA ILE A 129 -14.38 -12.40 -8.60
C ILE A 129 -13.44 -13.44 -9.24
N GLY A 130 -12.96 -14.41 -8.46
CA GLY A 130 -12.13 -15.52 -8.93
C GLY A 130 -10.64 -15.18 -9.15
N LEU A 131 -10.17 -14.02 -8.71
CA LEU A 131 -8.75 -13.66 -8.79
C LEU A 131 -8.00 -14.19 -7.56
N LYS A 132 -6.92 -14.93 -7.81
CA LYS A 132 -6.04 -15.42 -6.76
C LYS A 132 -4.72 -14.67 -6.78
N LEU A 133 -4.22 -14.30 -5.59
CA LEU A 133 -2.98 -13.56 -5.41
C LEU A 133 -1.77 -14.26 -6.04
N GLU A 134 -1.70 -15.60 -5.94
CA GLU A 134 -0.66 -16.45 -6.54
C GLU A 134 -0.53 -16.36 -8.08
N ASN A 135 -1.54 -15.80 -8.75
CA ASN A 135 -1.60 -15.67 -10.21
C ASN A 135 -1.57 -14.21 -10.67
N VAL A 136 -1.38 -13.26 -9.75
CA VAL A 136 -1.32 -11.84 -10.07
C VAL A 136 -0.10 -11.54 -10.92
N THR A 137 -0.29 -10.68 -11.92
CA THR A 137 0.75 -10.23 -12.83
C THR A 137 0.97 -8.72 -12.71
N MET A 138 2.11 -8.25 -13.22
CA MET A 138 2.44 -6.82 -13.24
C MET A 138 1.38 -5.95 -13.94
N ALA A 139 0.63 -6.51 -14.90
CA ALA A 139 -0.42 -5.79 -15.62
C ALA A 139 -1.65 -5.46 -14.77
N GLN A 140 -1.79 -6.07 -13.60
CA GLN A 140 -2.89 -5.84 -12.66
C GLN A 140 -2.51 -4.85 -11.56
N LEU A 141 -1.23 -4.46 -11.50
CA LEU A 141 -0.75 -3.44 -10.59
C LEU A 141 -1.07 -2.06 -11.14
N GLY A 142 -1.42 -1.13 -10.25
CA GLY A 142 -1.55 0.28 -10.59
C GLY A 142 -0.20 0.98 -10.54
N ARG A 143 -0.24 2.28 -10.79
CA ARG A 143 0.92 3.16 -10.71
C ARG A 143 0.55 4.51 -10.09
N THR A 144 1.47 5.08 -9.32
CA THR A 144 1.37 6.44 -8.75
C THR A 144 2.00 7.48 -9.65
#